data_AF-A0A5N5X4Z2-F1
#
_entry.id   AF-A0A5N5X4Z2-F1
#
_cell.length_a   1.000
_cell.length_b   1.000
_cell.length_c   1.000
_cell.angle_alpha   90.00
_cell.angle_beta   90.00
_cell.angle_gamma   90.00
#
_symmetry.space_group_name_H-M   'P 1'
#
loop_
_entity.id
_entity.type
_entity.pdbx_description
1 polymer ?
#
loop_
_entity_poly.entity_id
_entity_poly.type
_entity_poly.pdbx_seq_one_letter_code
_entity_poly.pdbx_strand_id
1 'polypeptide(L)'
;MGNTDSLVQSNVDDRFEDDIRTLRNFSFTTVNSDAASFRMHQLVQLAMRKRLEAHGQLEKWKLGSIRSLAREFPPGGFEDWTKCQLLFPPTKLAMFQQLDTEDSLALLLHKAAIYAWRKGGLNEAEDMAIKAFKMRETLFGKESSETLNSINILGLVLDGQGKYDEALIMHRQAVAGFKKLLRD
;
A
#
# COMPACT_ATOMS: atom_id res chain seq x y z
N MET A 1 10.65 -24.39 -29.40
CA MET A 1 11.17 -24.13 -28.05
C MET A 1 10.01 -23.54 -27.25
N GLY A 2 9.24 -24.38 -26.55
CA GLY A 2 8.00 -23.97 -25.92
C GLY A 2 7.82 -24.65 -24.56
N ASN A 3 7.29 -23.87 -23.62
CA ASN A 3 6.65 -24.26 -22.37
C ASN A 3 7.45 -25.09 -21.37
N THR A 4 8.29 -24.42 -20.57
CA THR A 4 8.63 -24.87 -19.21
C THR A 4 7.99 -24.00 -18.11
N ASP A 5 7.49 -22.80 -18.43
CA ASP A 5 6.85 -21.90 -17.45
C ASP A 5 5.41 -22.29 -17.08
N SER A 6 4.68 -23.00 -17.95
CA SER A 6 3.28 -23.35 -17.69
C SER A 6 3.08 -24.48 -16.66
N LEU A 7 4.10 -25.33 -16.44
CA LEU A 7 4.01 -26.48 -15.52
C LEU A 7 4.44 -26.15 -14.09
N VAL A 8 5.19 -25.06 -13.88
CA VAL A 8 5.59 -24.60 -12.54
C VAL A 8 4.49 -23.76 -11.90
N GLN A 9 3.76 -22.97 -12.71
CA GLN A 9 2.64 -22.15 -12.23
C GLN A 9 1.49 -23.00 -11.69
N SER A 10 1.13 -24.11 -12.36
CA SER A 10 0.02 -24.98 -11.94
C SER A 10 0.28 -25.66 -10.59
N ASN A 11 1.52 -26.10 -10.36
CA ASN A 11 1.90 -26.87 -9.16
C ASN A 11 1.96 -26.01 -7.89
N VAL A 12 2.11 -24.68 -8.01
CA VAL A 12 2.06 -23.75 -6.87
C VAL A 12 0.62 -23.41 -6.51
N ASP A 13 -0.25 -23.25 -7.51
CA ASP A 13 -1.67 -22.96 -7.34
C ASP A 13 -2.40 -24.15 -6.70
N ASP A 14 -2.06 -25.37 -7.15
CA ASP A 14 -2.61 -26.62 -6.60
C ASP A 14 -2.26 -26.79 -5.11
N ARG A 15 -1.02 -26.48 -4.71
CA ARG A 15 -0.58 -26.56 -3.31
C ARG A 15 -1.27 -25.52 -2.43
N PHE A 16 -1.44 -24.30 -2.95
CA PHE A 16 -2.13 -23.24 -2.23
C PHE A 16 -3.59 -23.63 -1.97
N GLU A 17 -4.28 -24.14 -2.99
CA GLU A 17 -5.68 -24.55 -2.87
C GLU A 17 -5.86 -25.75 -1.92
N ASP A 18 -4.94 -26.71 -1.92
CA ASP A 18 -4.95 -27.84 -0.99
C ASP A 18 -4.71 -27.40 0.47
N ASP A 19 -3.81 -26.44 0.72
CA ASP A 19 -3.58 -25.86 2.04
C ASP A 19 -4.83 -25.10 2.54
N ILE A 20 -5.47 -24.30 1.68
CA ILE A 20 -6.72 -23.59 2.00
C ILE A 20 -7.86 -24.57 2.28
N ARG A 21 -7.97 -25.65 1.50
CA ARG A 21 -8.95 -26.72 1.72
C ARG A 21 -8.73 -27.40 3.08
N THR A 22 -7.48 -27.67 3.43
CA THR A 22 -7.12 -28.24 4.74
C THR A 22 -7.52 -27.29 5.87
N LEU A 23 -7.17 -26.01 5.78
CA LEU A 23 -7.57 -25.00 6.78
C LEU A 23 -9.09 -24.86 6.91
N ARG A 24 -9.82 -24.96 5.80
CA ARG A 24 -11.29 -24.93 5.79
C ARG A 24 -11.88 -26.14 6.49
N ASN A 25 -11.33 -27.33 6.28
CA ASN A 25 -11.76 -28.55 6.95
C ASN A 25 -11.64 -28.45 8.48
N PHE A 26 -10.64 -27.72 8.98
CA PHE A 26 -10.47 -27.44 10.41
C PHE A 26 -11.20 -26.18 10.90
N SER A 27 -12.08 -25.56 10.09
CA SER A 27 -12.78 -24.31 10.42
C SER A 27 -11.86 -23.13 10.77
N PHE A 28 -10.62 -23.16 10.28
CA PHE A 28 -9.62 -22.11 10.49
C PHE A 28 -9.73 -20.96 9.49
N THR A 29 -10.50 -21.15 8.43
CA THR A 29 -10.86 -20.11 7.45
C THR A 29 -12.36 -20.07 7.24
N THR A 30 -12.89 -18.85 7.10
CA THR A 30 -14.26 -18.60 6.65
C THR A 30 -14.22 -17.91 5.30
N VAL A 31 -15.00 -18.37 4.33
CA VAL A 31 -15.10 -17.75 3.01
C VAL A 31 -16.07 -16.57 3.13
N ASN A 32 -15.69 -15.40 2.62
CA ASN A 32 -16.60 -14.25 2.55
C ASN A 32 -17.64 -14.46 1.44
N SER A 33 -18.68 -13.63 1.43
CA SER A 33 -19.80 -13.71 0.48
C SER A 33 -19.42 -13.57 -0.98
N ASP A 34 -18.21 -13.10 -1.29
CA ASP A 34 -17.67 -12.91 -2.65
C ASP A 34 -16.97 -14.15 -3.21
N ALA A 35 -16.85 -15.24 -2.43
CA ALA A 35 -16.13 -16.48 -2.76
C ALA A 35 -14.63 -16.32 -3.12
N ALA A 36 -14.12 -15.09 -3.17
CA ALA A 36 -12.76 -14.75 -3.56
C ALA A 36 -11.91 -14.24 -2.39
N SER A 37 -12.52 -13.91 -1.24
CA SER A 37 -11.79 -13.50 -0.05
C SER A 37 -12.06 -14.43 1.14
N PHE A 38 -11.01 -14.70 1.91
CA PHE A 38 -11.04 -15.57 3.09
C PHE A 38 -10.73 -14.76 4.34
N ARG A 39 -11.45 -15.03 5.42
CA ARG A 39 -11.13 -14.53 6.75
C ARG A 39 -10.56 -15.66 7.59
N MET A 40 -9.29 -15.50 7.97
CA MET A 40 -8.61 -16.40 8.91
C MET A 40 -9.22 -16.27 10.32
N HIS A 41 -9.36 -17.39 11.02
CA HIS A 41 -9.81 -17.41 12.41
C HIS A 41 -8.81 -16.69 13.35
N GLN A 42 -9.31 -15.97 14.35
CA GLN A 42 -8.48 -15.13 15.24
C GLN A 42 -7.39 -15.92 15.99
N LEU A 43 -7.70 -17.15 16.43
CA LEU A 43 -6.71 -18.03 17.08
C LEU A 43 -5.55 -18.39 16.14
N VAL A 44 -5.84 -18.60 14.85
CA VAL A 44 -4.83 -18.93 13.85
C VAL A 44 -3.97 -17.72 13.55
N GLN A 45 -4.58 -16.53 13.44
CA GLN A 45 -3.84 -15.27 13.29
C GLN A 45 -2.88 -15.04 14.48
N LEU A 46 -3.34 -15.29 15.70
CA LEU A 46 -2.54 -15.12 16.92
C LEU A 46 -1.42 -16.17 17.01
N ALA A 47 -1.72 -17.44 16.76
CA ALA A 47 -0.73 -18.52 16.80
C ALA A 47 0.36 -18.32 15.75
N MET A 48 -0.01 -17.95 14.52
CA MET A 48 0.94 -17.65 13.46
C MET A 48 1.79 -16.43 13.81
N ARG A 49 1.21 -15.36 14.37
CA ARG A 49 1.97 -14.20 14.84
C ARG A 49 3.02 -14.59 15.88
N LYS A 50 2.61 -15.32 16.94
CA LYS A 50 3.54 -15.80 17.98
C LYS A 50 4.64 -16.69 17.41
N ARG A 51 4.31 -17.54 16.44
CA ARG A 51 5.31 -18.38 15.76
C ARG A 51 6.31 -17.53 14.99
N LEU A 52 5.85 -16.55 14.22
CA LEU A 52 6.72 -15.66 13.44
C LEU A 52 7.62 -14.79 14.33
N GLU A 53 7.12 -14.34 15.48
CA GLU A 53 7.90 -13.64 16.50
C GLU A 53 9.00 -14.53 17.07
N ALA A 54 8.66 -15.76 17.48
CA ALA A 54 9.62 -16.71 18.04
C ALA A 54 10.76 -17.07 17.07
N HIS A 55 10.53 -16.99 15.76
CA HIS A 55 11.52 -17.29 14.73
C HIS A 55 12.16 -16.03 14.12
N GLY A 56 11.84 -14.84 14.63
CA GLY A 56 12.39 -13.57 14.11
C GLY A 56 11.98 -13.25 12.66
N GLN A 57 10.94 -13.88 12.13
CA GLN A 57 10.51 -13.70 10.74
C GLN A 57 9.41 -12.64 10.58
N LEU A 58 8.90 -12.10 11.68
CA LEU A 58 7.75 -11.20 11.67
C LEU A 58 7.95 -10.00 10.72
N GLU A 59 9.11 -9.33 10.79
CA GLU A 59 9.40 -8.16 9.95
C GLU A 59 9.47 -8.51 8.47
N LYS A 60 10.05 -9.66 8.12
CA LYS A 60 10.08 -10.14 6.72
C LYS A 60 8.68 -10.31 6.15
N TRP A 61 7.76 -10.89 6.92
CA TRP A 61 6.37 -11.12 6.47
C TRP A 61 5.54 -9.83 6.47
N LYS A 62 5.79 -8.90 7.40
CA LYS A 62 5.20 -7.55 7.36
C LYS A 62 5.63 -6.79 6.11
N LEU A 63 6.92 -6.83 5.77
CA LEU A 63 7.44 -6.20 4.56
C LEU A 63 6.82 -6.84 3.30
N GLY A 64 6.76 -8.17 3.26
CA GLY A 64 6.12 -8.90 2.17
C GLY A 64 4.65 -8.56 1.99
N SER A 65 3.91 -8.33 3.09
CA SER A 65 2.50 -7.92 3.02
C SER A 65 2.36 -6.49 2.52
N ILE A 66 3.22 -5.56 2.95
CA ILE A 66 3.23 -4.17 2.43
C ILE A 66 3.51 -4.16 0.94
N ARG A 67 4.51 -4.91 0.47
CA ARG A 67 4.82 -5.00 -0.96
C ARG A 67 3.66 -5.56 -1.78
N SER A 68 3.02 -6.61 -1.26
CA SER A 68 1.84 -7.19 -1.90
C SER A 68 0.69 -6.16 -1.94
N LEU A 69 0.42 -5.47 -0.84
CA LEU A 69 -0.57 -4.40 -0.77
C LEU A 69 -0.25 -3.25 -1.74
N ALA A 70 1.00 -2.80 -1.82
CA ALA A 70 1.43 -1.71 -2.70
C ALA A 70 1.20 -2.04 -4.20
N ARG A 71 1.37 -3.30 -4.57
CA ARG A 71 1.12 -3.80 -5.93
C ARG A 71 -0.37 -3.86 -6.24
N GLU A 72 -1.17 -4.42 -5.33
CA GLU A 72 -2.61 -4.59 -5.55
C GLU A 72 -3.41 -3.28 -5.34
N PHE A 73 -2.86 -2.30 -4.61
CA PHE A 73 -3.55 -1.03 -4.38
C PHE A 73 -3.66 -0.24 -5.69
N PRO A 74 -4.89 0.01 -6.19
CA PRO A 74 -5.08 0.71 -7.46
C PRO A 74 -4.80 2.21 -7.32
N PRO A 75 -4.51 2.91 -8.43
CA PRO A 75 -4.15 4.34 -8.42
C PRO A 75 -5.30 5.30 -8.05
N GLY A 76 -6.44 4.80 -7.57
CA GLY A 76 -7.58 5.62 -7.13
C GLY A 76 -8.57 6.01 -8.24
N GLY A 77 -8.61 5.25 -9.34
CA GLY A 77 -9.68 5.32 -10.32
C GLY A 77 -11.04 4.95 -9.71
N PHE A 78 -12.12 5.52 -10.22
CA PHE A 78 -13.48 5.25 -9.71
C PHE A 78 -13.91 3.78 -9.91
N GLU A 79 -13.36 3.10 -10.91
CA GLU A 79 -13.64 1.68 -11.20
C GLU A 79 -13.11 0.73 -10.12
N ASP A 80 -12.05 1.12 -9.40
CA ASP A 80 -11.43 0.28 -8.37
C ASP A 80 -11.80 0.69 -6.93
N TRP A 81 -12.84 1.52 -6.75
CA TRP A 81 -13.22 2.03 -5.43
C TRP A 81 -13.51 0.95 -4.40
N THR A 82 -14.17 -0.14 -4.79
CA THR A 82 -14.45 -1.27 -3.88
C THR A 82 -13.17 -1.93 -3.37
N LYS A 83 -12.16 -2.08 -4.24
CA LYS A 83 -10.85 -2.63 -3.85
C LYS A 83 -10.09 -1.66 -2.97
N CYS A 84 -10.08 -0.37 -3.29
CA CYS A 84 -9.50 0.65 -2.42
C CYS A 84 -10.15 0.65 -1.04
N GLN A 85 -11.49 0.57 -0.96
CA GLN A 85 -12.19 0.52 0.32
C GLN A 85 -11.83 -0.70 1.15
N LEU A 86 -11.65 -1.86 0.52
CA LEU A 86 -11.23 -3.10 1.17
C LEU A 86 -9.78 -3.03 1.67
N LEU A 87 -8.88 -2.45 0.88
CA LEU A 87 -7.44 -2.37 1.18
C LEU A 87 -7.07 -1.18 2.08
N PHE A 88 -7.96 -0.20 2.26
CA PHE A 88 -7.66 1.00 3.03
C PHE A 88 -7.45 0.76 4.54
N PRO A 89 -8.26 -0.07 5.24
CA PRO A 89 -8.00 -0.41 6.65
C PRO A 89 -6.62 -1.04 6.90
N PRO A 90 -6.16 -2.08 6.15
CA PRO A 90 -4.82 -2.61 6.37
C PRO A 90 -3.73 -1.59 6.01
N THR A 91 -3.94 -0.70 5.04
CA THR A 91 -3.00 0.38 4.74
C THR A 91 -2.86 1.37 5.90
N LYS A 92 -3.96 1.74 6.56
CA LYS A 92 -3.92 2.56 7.78
C LYS A 92 -3.11 1.89 8.89
N LEU A 93 -3.30 0.58 9.08
CA LEU A 93 -2.52 -0.17 10.07
C LEU A 93 -1.02 -0.18 9.72
N ALA A 94 -0.68 -0.34 8.44
CA ALA A 94 0.70 -0.30 7.96
C ALA A 94 1.35 1.07 8.20
N MET A 95 0.58 2.18 8.08
CA MET A 95 1.05 3.53 8.37
C MET A 95 1.57 3.69 9.80
N PHE A 96 0.93 3.06 10.78
CA PHE A 96 1.32 3.13 12.19
C PHE A 96 2.46 2.18 12.57
N GLN A 97 2.83 1.25 11.69
CA GLN A 97 4.03 0.44 11.91
C GLN A 97 5.26 1.26 11.52
N GLN A 98 6.26 1.33 12.39
CA GLN A 98 7.51 2.08 12.21
C GLN A 98 8.44 1.40 11.18
N LEU A 99 7.93 1.18 9.99
CA LEU A 99 8.64 0.59 8.85
C LEU A 99 9.04 1.72 7.88
N ASP A 100 9.84 2.67 8.36
CA ASP A 100 10.09 3.94 7.67
C ASP A 100 11.09 3.83 6.50
N THR A 101 11.49 2.62 6.12
CA THR A 101 12.63 2.38 5.21
C THR A 101 12.28 1.74 3.86
N GLU A 102 11.00 1.45 3.57
CA GLU A 102 10.63 0.79 2.31
C GLU A 102 9.92 1.73 1.33
N ASP A 103 10.40 1.79 0.08
CA ASP A 103 9.71 2.48 -1.03
C ASP A 103 8.28 1.94 -1.23
N SER A 104 8.07 0.63 -1.11
CA SER A 104 6.75 0.01 -1.20
C SER A 104 5.73 0.65 -0.25
N LEU A 105 6.14 0.99 0.98
CA LEU A 105 5.27 1.68 1.94
C LEU A 105 5.00 3.12 1.52
N ALA A 106 6.02 3.82 1.03
CA ALA A 106 5.85 5.18 0.53
C ALA A 106 4.91 5.25 -0.68
N LEU A 107 5.01 4.29 -1.60
CA LEU A 107 4.09 4.13 -2.73
C LEU A 107 2.67 3.79 -2.29
N LEU A 108 2.52 2.88 -1.33
CA LEU A 108 1.22 2.50 -0.78
C LEU A 108 0.53 3.73 -0.13
N LEU A 109 1.25 4.48 0.69
CA LEU A 109 0.74 5.69 1.35
C LEU A 109 0.40 6.79 0.35
N HIS A 110 1.22 6.97 -0.69
CA HIS A 110 0.93 7.90 -1.78
C HIS A 110 -0.39 7.57 -2.49
N LYS A 111 -0.61 6.30 -2.88
CA LYS A 111 -1.87 5.87 -3.51
C LYS A 111 -3.06 5.97 -2.54
N ALA A 112 -2.85 5.63 -1.27
CA ALA A 112 -3.89 5.73 -0.25
C ALA A 112 -4.29 7.18 0.05
N ALA A 113 -3.34 8.13 -0.01
CA ALA A 113 -3.61 9.56 0.12
C ALA A 113 -4.51 10.07 -1.02
N ILE A 114 -4.26 9.66 -2.27
CA ILE A 114 -5.11 9.99 -3.42
C ILE A 114 -6.54 9.48 -3.21
N TYR A 115 -6.67 8.23 -2.76
CA TYR A 115 -7.98 7.64 -2.47
C TYR A 115 -8.70 8.38 -1.32
N ALA A 116 -8.00 8.67 -0.22
CA ALA A 116 -8.56 9.38 0.93
C ALA A 116 -9.03 10.79 0.55
N TRP A 117 -8.24 11.52 -0.25
CA TRP A 117 -8.61 12.83 -0.78
C TRP A 117 -9.88 12.76 -1.64
N ARG A 118 -9.94 11.82 -2.60
CA ARG A 118 -11.14 11.62 -3.46
C ARG A 118 -12.38 11.22 -2.68
N LYS A 119 -12.21 10.49 -1.58
CA LYS A 119 -13.31 10.11 -0.68
C LYS A 119 -13.80 11.29 0.19
N GLY A 120 -13.02 12.37 0.29
CA GLY A 120 -13.30 13.54 1.15
C GLY A 120 -12.67 13.45 2.55
N GLY A 121 -11.85 12.43 2.83
CA GLY A 121 -11.13 12.27 4.09
C GLY A 121 -9.83 13.08 4.13
N LEU A 122 -9.95 14.41 4.14
CA LEU A 122 -8.81 15.32 3.93
C LEU A 122 -7.70 15.20 5.00
N ASN A 123 -8.05 15.05 6.28
CA ASN A 123 -7.06 14.89 7.34
C ASN A 123 -6.26 13.59 7.20
N GLU A 124 -6.94 12.49 6.86
CA GLU A 124 -6.29 11.20 6.64
C GLU A 124 -5.40 11.24 5.39
N ALA A 125 -5.84 11.97 4.36
CA ALA A 125 -5.06 12.20 3.15
C ALA A 125 -3.80 13.02 3.44
N GLU A 126 -3.88 14.04 4.30
CA GLU A 126 -2.76 14.89 4.68
C GLU A 126 -1.69 14.08 5.42
N ASP A 127 -2.10 13.31 6.44
CA ASP A 127 -1.18 12.47 7.21
C ASP A 127 -0.45 11.46 6.32
N MET A 128 -1.19 10.80 5.42
CA MET A 128 -0.62 9.84 4.47
C MET A 128 0.31 10.51 3.45
N ALA A 129 -0.06 11.68 2.93
CA ALA A 129 0.74 12.44 1.97
C ALA A 129 2.04 12.95 2.60
N ILE A 130 1.99 13.47 3.83
CA ILE A 130 3.17 13.93 4.57
C ILE A 130 4.13 12.76 4.82
N LYS A 131 3.60 11.60 5.27
CA LYS A 131 4.45 10.44 5.52
C LYS A 131 5.07 9.90 4.23
N ALA A 132 4.29 9.79 3.15
CA ALA A 132 4.80 9.38 1.83
C ALA A 132 5.86 10.35 1.28
N PHE A 133 5.68 11.66 1.46
CA PHE A 133 6.66 12.66 1.08
C PHE A 133 7.98 12.49 1.83
N LYS A 134 7.93 12.43 3.18
CA LYS A 134 9.13 12.29 4.01
C LYS A 134 9.91 11.01 3.66
N MET A 135 9.21 9.90 3.45
CA MET A 135 9.85 8.63 3.07
C MET A 135 10.52 8.70 1.69
N ARG A 136 9.90 9.34 0.70
CA ARG A 136 10.52 9.47 -0.63
C ARG A 136 11.64 10.49 -0.65
N GLU A 137 11.53 11.55 0.13
CA GLU A 137 12.61 12.52 0.30
C GLU A 137 13.87 11.86 0.88
N THR A 138 13.72 10.96 1.85
CA THR A 138 14.86 10.22 2.43
C THR A 138 15.40 9.13 1.51
N LEU A 139 14.54 8.44 0.75
CA LEU A 139 14.95 7.32 -0.12
C LEU A 139 15.54 7.78 -1.46
N PHE A 140 14.94 8.79 -2.10
CA PHE A 140 15.26 9.20 -3.47
C PHE A 140 15.80 10.62 -3.57
N GLY A 141 15.79 11.37 -2.47
CA GLY A 141 16.18 12.78 -2.45
C GLY A 141 15.05 13.73 -2.86
N LYS A 142 15.31 15.03 -2.70
CA LYS A 142 14.31 16.10 -2.88
C LYS A 142 13.85 16.30 -4.32
N GLU A 143 14.73 16.01 -5.28
CA GLU A 143 14.52 16.32 -6.70
C GLU A 143 14.09 15.10 -7.51
N SER A 144 13.93 13.92 -6.90
CA SER A 144 13.42 12.73 -7.59
C SER A 144 11.95 12.91 -8.00
N SER A 145 11.58 12.34 -9.15
CA SER A 145 10.22 12.34 -9.68
C SER A 145 9.20 11.80 -8.66
N GLU A 146 9.57 10.77 -7.92
CA GLU A 146 8.78 10.13 -6.88
C GLU A 146 8.49 11.09 -5.72
N THR A 147 9.50 11.82 -5.26
CA THR A 147 9.37 12.84 -4.21
C THR A 147 8.50 14.00 -4.67
N LEU A 148 8.72 14.50 -5.89
CA LEU A 148 7.95 15.60 -6.48
C LEU A 148 6.47 15.22 -6.67
N ASN A 149 6.19 13.96 -7.05
CA ASN A 149 4.84 13.43 -7.11
C ASN A 149 4.16 13.45 -5.73
N SER A 150 4.87 13.10 -4.66
CA SER A 150 4.32 13.20 -3.30
C SER A 150 4.08 14.64 -2.85
N ILE A 151 4.98 15.58 -3.18
CA ILE A 151 4.76 17.02 -2.92
C ILE A 151 3.50 17.52 -3.64
N ASN A 152 3.30 17.09 -4.89
CA ASN A 152 2.11 17.49 -5.65
C ASN A 152 0.81 16.98 -5.00
N ILE A 153 0.78 15.73 -4.52
CA ILE A 153 -0.38 15.21 -3.79
C ILE A 153 -0.63 15.97 -2.49
N LEU A 154 0.42 16.31 -1.75
CA LEU A 154 0.27 17.14 -0.55
C LEU A 154 -0.34 18.51 -0.90
N GLY A 155 0.08 19.13 -2.00
CA GLY A 155 -0.53 20.35 -2.53
C GLY A 155 -2.03 20.21 -2.81
N LEU A 156 -2.45 19.14 -3.49
CA LEU A 156 -3.87 18.87 -3.78
C LEU A 156 -4.71 18.67 -2.51
N VAL A 157 -4.14 18.00 -1.50
CA VAL A 157 -4.83 17.78 -0.22
C VAL A 157 -5.01 19.09 0.53
N LEU A 158 -3.96 19.92 0.61
CA LEU A 158 -4.00 21.24 1.25
C LEU A 158 -4.98 22.18 0.55
N ASP A 159 -5.03 22.15 -0.78
CA ASP A 159 -6.00 22.91 -1.58
C ASP A 159 -7.44 22.49 -1.25
N GLY A 160 -7.69 21.17 -1.18
CA GLY A 160 -8.97 20.63 -0.75
C GLY A 160 -9.38 21.01 0.68
N GLN A 161 -8.41 21.30 1.56
CA GLN A 161 -8.64 21.80 2.92
C GLN A 161 -8.84 23.33 2.99
N GLY A 162 -8.66 24.06 1.88
CA GLY A 162 -8.69 25.52 1.84
C GLY A 162 -7.40 26.19 2.32
N LYS A 163 -6.31 25.44 2.53
CA LYS A 163 -4.98 25.96 2.91
C LYS A 163 -4.21 26.40 1.66
N TYR A 164 -4.75 27.38 0.94
CA TYR A 164 -4.28 27.76 -0.40
C TYR A 164 -2.83 28.24 -0.44
N ASP A 165 -2.39 28.99 0.58
CA ASP A 165 -1.02 29.49 0.64
C ASP A 165 0.01 28.36 0.76
N GLU A 166 -0.28 27.37 1.61
CA GLU A 166 0.55 26.17 1.78
C GLU A 166 0.52 25.30 0.53
N ALA A 167 -0.66 25.11 -0.07
CA ALA A 167 -0.83 24.37 -1.32
C ALA A 167 -0.01 24.99 -2.47
N LEU A 168 -0.04 26.32 -2.59
CA LEU A 168 0.71 27.06 -3.59
C LEU A 168 2.21 26.86 -3.43
N ILE A 169 2.72 26.85 -2.19
CA ILE A 169 4.14 26.57 -1.91
C ILE A 169 4.49 25.16 -2.40
N MET A 170 3.68 24.15 -2.07
CA MET A 170 3.91 22.77 -2.49
C MET A 170 3.90 22.63 -4.02
N HIS A 171 2.89 23.18 -4.70
CA HIS A 171 2.81 23.12 -6.16
C HIS A 171 3.97 23.83 -6.85
N ARG A 172 4.42 24.98 -6.32
CA ARG A 172 5.60 25.69 -6.84
C ARG A 172 6.87 24.85 -6.69
N GLN A 173 7.06 24.19 -5.56
CA GLN A 173 8.19 23.29 -5.34
C GLN A 173 8.16 22.11 -6.32
N ALA A 174 7.01 21.45 -6.48
CA ALA A 174 6.85 20.34 -7.43
C ALA A 174 7.15 20.77 -8.87
N VAL A 175 6.57 21.90 -9.33
CA VAL A 175 6.80 22.43 -10.68
C VAL A 175 8.26 22.83 -10.89
N ALA A 176 8.89 23.47 -9.91
CA ALA A 176 10.30 23.83 -10.00
C ALA A 176 11.20 22.60 -10.12
N GLY A 177 10.94 21.55 -9.34
CA GLY A 177 11.66 20.29 -9.42
C GLY A 177 11.47 19.58 -10.76
N PHE A 178 10.22 19.46 -11.25
CA PHE A 178 9.96 18.84 -12.56
C PHE A 178 10.60 19.63 -13.71
N LYS A 179 10.64 20.97 -13.63
CA LYS A 179 11.32 21.80 -14.63
C LYS A 179 12.83 21.56 -14.67
N LYS A 180 13.46 21.24 -13.54
CA LYS A 180 14.89 20.87 -13.51
C LYS A 180 15.10 19.49 -14.11
N LEU A 181 14.33 18.49 -13.67
CA LEU A 181 14.40 17.11 -14.19
C LEU A 181 14.22 17.01 -15.72
N LEU A 182 13.41 17.88 -16.31
CA LEU A 182 13.17 17.90 -17.77
C LEU A 182 14.24 18.66 -18.57
N ARG A 183 15.16 19.37 -17.90
CA ARG A 183 16.24 20.12 -18.54
C ARG A 183 17.57 19.36 -18.55
N ASP A 184 17.69 18.33 -17.72
CA ASP A 184 18.83 17.41 -17.63
C ASP A 184 18.60 16.17 -18.52
#